data_AF-A0A7C4DJK5-F1
#
_entry.id   AF-A0A7C4DJK5-F1
#
_cell.length_a   1.000
_cell.length_b   1.000
_cell.length_c   1.000
_cell.angle_alpha   90.00
_cell.angle_beta   90.00
_cell.angle_gamma   90.00
#
_symmetry.space_group_name_H-M   'P 1'
#
loop_
_entity.id
_entity.type
_entity.pdbx_description
1 polymer ?
#
loop_
_entity_poly.entity_id
_entity_poly.type
_entity_poly.pdbx_seq_one_letter_code
_entity_poly.pdbx_strand_id
1 'polypeptide(L)'
;MVGGKTGKKEQAVGYDKYIDWKIFIVPVILLLVMLIMPATGAMKDVGTEYGIGPKVVQRHLAQKLFNDKPSNLAQWQALTVQIMERSLATSALSRGRFLERDVKWCRKNNIPADNKNLERAKEFVGKMTDQEYRALLDESADLRMNQLSYEQLKDDDKEAADNGIWKLQVALGILLFVVVCFLTACIPLPAVAFCVGLIAVLTGIVGREDIAGMYWSDSVWFIMGSLMFATAFVKTGVDKRLCMMLFSRLAFPKTSIIVLIFITLMAPLSSFISDHALAAIFLPVGLMLFRNATKPGEEPDMELGKLLVLTMAMGPNVGGFGAPSGGARNVILITYLQDMFGL
;
A
#
# COMPACT_ATOMS: atom_id res chain seq x y z
N MET A 1 -19.54 57.81 -3.13
CA MET A 1 -19.94 56.43 -3.50
C MET A 1 -18.68 55.59 -3.64
N VAL A 2 -18.80 54.27 -3.44
CA VAL A 2 -17.74 53.27 -3.20
C VAL A 2 -17.28 53.28 -1.73
N GLY A 3 -17.64 52.37 -0.83
CA GLY A 3 -18.08 50.99 -1.01
C GLY A 3 -17.01 50.04 -0.45
N GLY A 4 -16.84 50.01 0.87
CA GLY A 4 -15.89 49.13 1.55
C GLY A 4 -16.58 48.28 2.61
N LYS A 5 -17.26 47.21 2.21
CA LYS A 5 -17.67 46.15 3.14
C LYS A 5 -16.42 45.36 3.54
N THR A 6 -15.81 45.73 4.67
CA THR A 6 -14.88 44.87 5.38
C THR A 6 -15.67 43.69 5.96
N GLY A 7 -15.80 42.62 5.19
CA GLY A 7 -16.25 41.34 5.71
C GLY A 7 -15.23 40.83 6.72
N LYS A 8 -15.58 40.88 8.01
CA LYS A 8 -14.88 40.12 9.05
C LYS A 8 -14.80 38.66 8.60
N LYS A 9 -13.61 38.15 8.31
CA LYS A 9 -13.39 36.69 8.26
C LYS A 9 -13.68 36.17 9.66
N GLU A 10 -14.79 35.44 9.83
CA GLU A 10 -15.09 34.73 11.06
C GLU A 10 -13.88 33.87 11.44
N GLN A 11 -13.46 33.95 12.71
CA GLN A 11 -12.40 33.09 13.22
C GLN A 11 -12.90 31.65 13.16
N ALA A 12 -12.28 30.81 12.34
CA ALA A 12 -12.60 29.40 12.25
C ALA A 12 -12.49 28.75 13.63
N VAL A 13 -13.62 28.26 14.16
CA VAL A 13 -13.69 27.63 15.50
C VAL A 13 -13.70 26.11 15.30
N GLY A 14 -12.83 25.38 16.01
CA GLY A 14 -12.85 23.91 16.02
C GLY A 14 -12.29 23.26 14.75
N TYR A 15 -13.02 22.29 14.18
CA TYR A 15 -12.58 21.45 13.06
C TYR A 15 -12.39 22.20 11.73
N ASP A 16 -13.02 23.36 11.57
CA ASP A 16 -12.90 24.23 10.39
C ASP A 16 -11.47 24.74 10.16
N LYS A 17 -10.60 24.62 11.17
CA LYS A 17 -9.17 24.90 11.03
C LYS A 17 -8.44 23.87 10.15
N TYR A 18 -8.95 22.65 10.09
CA TYR A 18 -8.29 21.50 9.46
C TYR A 18 -9.02 20.96 8.24
N ILE A 19 -10.26 21.38 8.02
CA ILE A 19 -11.11 20.88 6.93
C ILE A 19 -11.50 22.07 6.04
N ASP A 20 -11.11 22.01 4.77
CA ASP A 20 -11.66 22.90 3.75
C ASP A 20 -12.95 22.29 3.20
N TRP A 21 -14.08 22.61 3.85
CA TRP A 21 -15.39 22.08 3.48
C TRP A 21 -15.81 22.43 2.05
N LYS A 22 -15.34 23.55 1.49
CA LYS A 22 -15.68 23.96 0.13
C LYS A 22 -15.01 23.06 -0.90
N ILE A 23 -13.79 22.63 -0.63
CA ILE A 23 -13.06 21.72 -1.52
C ILE A 23 -13.43 20.27 -1.22
N PHE A 24 -13.68 19.93 0.04
CA PHE A 24 -14.02 18.57 0.48
C PHE A 24 -15.34 18.05 -0.10
N ILE A 25 -16.28 18.94 -0.46
CA ILE A 25 -17.52 18.49 -1.11
C ILE A 25 -17.27 17.85 -2.48
N VAL A 26 -16.19 18.22 -3.17
CA VAL A 26 -15.84 17.70 -4.50
C VAL A 26 -15.57 16.20 -4.48
N PRO A 27 -14.62 15.66 -3.67
CA PRO A 27 -14.40 14.21 -3.61
C PRO A 27 -15.64 13.43 -3.13
N VAL A 28 -16.46 14.02 -2.27
CA VAL A 28 -17.72 13.38 -1.81
C VAL A 28 -18.74 13.28 -2.95
N ILE A 29 -18.95 14.36 -3.71
CA ILE A 29 -19.85 14.33 -4.87
C ILE A 29 -19.34 13.32 -5.90
N LEU A 30 -18.03 13.31 -6.20
CA LEU A 30 -17.47 12.38 -7.17
C LEU A 30 -17.62 10.93 -6.73
N LEU A 31 -17.44 10.64 -5.45
CA LEU A 31 -17.73 9.32 -4.88
C LEU A 31 -19.20 8.94 -5.09
N LEU A 32 -20.15 9.82 -4.75
CA LEU A 32 -21.58 9.54 -4.91
C LEU A 32 -21.98 9.35 -6.38
N VAL A 33 -21.45 10.18 -7.28
CA VAL A 33 -21.65 10.03 -8.72
C VAL A 33 -21.13 8.66 -9.19
N MET A 34 -19.96 8.24 -8.73
CA MET A 34 -19.39 6.95 -9.08
C MET A 34 -20.24 5.77 -8.59
N LEU A 35 -20.87 5.90 -7.42
CA LEU A 35 -21.75 4.87 -6.86
C LEU A 35 -23.11 4.78 -7.55
N ILE A 36 -23.60 5.89 -8.13
CA ILE A 36 -24.91 5.95 -8.79
C ILE A 36 -24.79 5.67 -10.30
N MET A 37 -23.63 5.91 -10.91
CA MET A 37 -23.49 5.72 -12.35
C MET A 37 -23.67 4.24 -12.75
N PRO A 38 -24.30 3.96 -13.90
CA PRO A 38 -24.41 2.59 -14.39
C PRO A 38 -23.02 2.02 -14.69
N ALA A 39 -22.83 0.74 -14.38
CA ALA A 39 -21.58 0.05 -14.65
C ALA A 39 -21.23 0.10 -16.15
N THR A 40 -20.02 0.57 -16.45
CA THR A 40 -19.51 0.61 -17.82
C THR A 40 -19.20 -0.81 -18.32
N GLY A 41 -19.06 -1.00 -19.64
CA GLY A 41 -18.71 -2.31 -20.22
C GLY A 41 -17.46 -2.92 -19.56
N ALA A 42 -16.39 -2.13 -19.45
CA ALA A 42 -15.15 -2.57 -18.77
C ALA A 42 -15.36 -2.95 -17.30
N MET A 43 -16.25 -2.27 -16.56
CA MET A 43 -16.57 -2.67 -15.18
C MET A 43 -17.33 -3.99 -15.14
N LYS A 44 -18.20 -4.24 -16.12
CA LYS A 44 -18.92 -5.51 -16.24
C LYS A 44 -17.97 -6.65 -16.55
N ASP A 45 -17.03 -6.45 -17.45
CA ASP A 45 -16.03 -7.46 -17.80
C ASP A 45 -15.21 -7.82 -16.56
N VAL A 46 -14.48 -6.85 -15.98
CA VAL A 46 -13.62 -7.08 -14.80
C VAL A 46 -14.41 -7.53 -13.57
N GLY A 47 -15.59 -6.96 -13.35
CA GLY A 47 -16.48 -7.36 -12.25
C GLY A 47 -16.96 -8.80 -12.38
N THR A 48 -17.20 -9.26 -13.61
CA THR A 48 -17.53 -10.65 -13.92
C THR A 48 -16.33 -11.57 -13.69
N GLU A 49 -15.14 -11.19 -14.18
CA GLU A 49 -13.90 -11.93 -13.91
C GLU A 49 -13.60 -12.11 -12.42
N TYR A 50 -13.95 -11.12 -11.61
CA TYR A 50 -13.77 -11.18 -10.16
C TYR A 50 -14.88 -11.96 -9.46
N GLY A 51 -16.14 -11.73 -9.84
CA GLY A 51 -17.32 -12.31 -9.19
C GLY A 51 -17.54 -13.79 -9.51
N ILE A 52 -17.42 -14.18 -10.78
CA ILE A 52 -17.69 -15.56 -11.24
C ILE A 52 -16.42 -16.30 -11.67
N GLY A 53 -15.33 -15.60 -11.98
CA GLY A 53 -14.07 -16.19 -12.45
C GLY A 53 -13.60 -17.40 -11.63
N PRO A 54 -13.54 -17.33 -10.29
CA PRO A 54 -13.16 -18.50 -9.47
C PRO A 54 -14.03 -19.72 -9.70
N LYS A 55 -15.37 -19.55 -9.78
CA LYS A 55 -16.30 -20.67 -10.02
C LYS A 55 -16.11 -21.27 -11.41
N VAL A 56 -15.89 -20.44 -12.42
CA VAL A 56 -15.70 -20.88 -13.82
C VAL A 56 -14.37 -21.61 -13.98
N VAL A 57 -13.30 -21.07 -13.42
CA VAL A 57 -11.97 -21.71 -13.41
C VAL A 57 -12.03 -23.05 -12.67
N GLN A 58 -12.65 -23.10 -11.49
CA GLN A 58 -12.80 -24.35 -10.74
C GLN A 58 -13.61 -25.40 -11.53
N ARG A 59 -14.68 -24.99 -12.22
CA ARG A 59 -15.48 -25.88 -13.08
C ARG A 59 -14.66 -26.41 -14.25
N HIS A 60 -13.87 -25.55 -14.89
CA HIS A 60 -12.99 -25.95 -15.99
C HIS A 60 -11.89 -26.92 -15.54
N LEU A 61 -11.18 -26.60 -14.46
CA LEU A 61 -10.14 -27.46 -13.89
C LEU A 61 -10.70 -28.80 -13.42
N ALA A 62 -11.85 -28.82 -12.76
CA ALA A 62 -12.54 -30.05 -12.36
C ALA A 62 -12.84 -30.95 -13.56
N GLN A 63 -13.35 -30.37 -14.64
CA GLN A 63 -13.65 -31.10 -15.87
C GLN A 63 -12.38 -31.61 -16.56
N LYS A 64 -11.33 -30.78 -16.67
CA LYS A 64 -10.09 -31.15 -17.38
C LYS A 64 -9.26 -32.19 -16.63
N LEU A 65 -9.18 -32.09 -15.31
CA LEU A 65 -8.33 -32.96 -14.49
C LEU A 65 -9.04 -34.26 -14.09
N PHE A 66 -10.34 -34.19 -13.81
CA PHE A 66 -11.07 -35.29 -13.19
C PHE A 66 -12.34 -35.70 -13.95
N ASN A 67 -12.66 -35.02 -15.06
CA ASN A 67 -13.84 -35.27 -15.89
C ASN A 67 -15.16 -35.26 -15.11
N ASP A 68 -15.23 -34.44 -14.06
CA ASP A 68 -16.40 -34.33 -13.19
C ASP A 68 -16.66 -32.87 -12.75
N LYS A 69 -17.82 -32.63 -12.14
CA LYS A 69 -18.24 -31.32 -11.63
C LYS A 69 -17.60 -31.05 -10.26
N PRO A 70 -17.35 -29.78 -9.90
CA PRO A 70 -16.79 -29.41 -8.59
C PRO A 70 -17.55 -29.98 -7.39
N SER A 71 -18.87 -30.17 -7.50
CA SER A 71 -19.73 -30.73 -6.44
C SER A 71 -19.54 -32.22 -6.18
N ASN A 72 -19.01 -32.97 -7.16
CA ASN A 72 -18.86 -34.42 -7.11
C ASN A 72 -17.42 -34.85 -6.79
N LEU A 73 -16.49 -33.90 -6.79
CA LEU A 73 -15.08 -34.16 -6.55
C LEU A 73 -14.84 -34.70 -5.13
N ALA A 74 -13.96 -35.68 -5.02
CA ALA A 74 -13.41 -36.07 -3.73
C ALA A 74 -12.67 -34.89 -3.09
N GLN A 75 -12.57 -34.89 -1.76
CA GLN A 75 -12.01 -33.77 -1.00
C GLN A 75 -10.60 -33.36 -1.46
N TRP A 76 -9.72 -34.32 -1.80
CA TRP A 76 -8.38 -34.04 -2.34
C TRP A 76 -8.38 -33.48 -3.77
N GLN A 77 -9.36 -33.85 -4.60
CA GLN A 77 -9.51 -33.34 -5.96
C GLN A 77 -10.01 -31.90 -5.93
N ALA A 78 -11.02 -31.63 -5.08
CA ALA A 78 -11.51 -30.27 -4.84
C ALA A 78 -10.40 -29.37 -4.28
N LEU A 79 -9.59 -29.89 -3.35
CA LEU A 79 -8.41 -29.20 -2.82
C LEU A 79 -7.40 -28.86 -3.93
N THR A 80 -7.11 -29.81 -4.83
CA THR A 80 -6.19 -29.59 -5.96
C THR A 80 -6.66 -28.43 -6.85
N VAL A 81 -7.94 -28.45 -7.21
CA VAL A 81 -8.58 -27.42 -8.05
C VAL A 81 -8.57 -26.05 -7.35
N GLN A 82 -8.89 -26.00 -6.06
CA GLN A 82 -8.88 -24.75 -5.28
C GLN A 82 -7.48 -24.16 -5.14
N ILE A 83 -6.44 -24.98 -4.92
CA ILE A 83 -5.06 -24.49 -4.86
C ILE A 83 -4.60 -23.99 -6.23
N MET A 84 -4.95 -24.67 -7.32
CA MET A 84 -4.63 -24.24 -8.68
C MET A 84 -5.33 -22.93 -9.06
N GLU A 85 -6.62 -22.79 -8.77
CA GLU A 85 -7.37 -21.54 -8.99
C GLU A 85 -6.76 -20.40 -8.18
N ARG A 86 -6.44 -20.64 -6.90
CA ARG A 86 -5.82 -19.62 -6.05
C ARG A 86 -4.41 -19.24 -6.52
N SER A 87 -3.67 -20.20 -7.04
CA SER A 87 -2.35 -19.97 -7.64
C SER A 87 -2.46 -19.14 -8.91
N LEU A 88 -3.49 -19.38 -9.72
CA LEU A 88 -3.81 -18.56 -10.90
C LEU A 88 -4.19 -17.14 -10.51
N ALA A 89 -5.04 -16.97 -9.50
CA ALA A 89 -5.45 -15.65 -8.98
C ALA A 89 -4.29 -14.83 -8.39
N THR A 90 -3.18 -15.48 -8.00
CA THR A 90 -1.97 -14.83 -7.46
C THR A 90 -0.79 -14.85 -8.44
N SER A 91 -1.04 -15.20 -9.71
CA SER A 91 0.01 -15.33 -10.74
C SER A 91 1.17 -16.26 -10.36
N ALA A 92 0.92 -17.21 -9.46
CA ALA A 92 1.87 -18.23 -9.01
C ALA A 92 1.77 -19.51 -9.84
N LEU A 93 2.11 -19.39 -11.14
CA LEU A 93 1.78 -20.38 -12.17
C LEU A 93 2.78 -21.55 -12.27
N SER A 94 3.76 -21.64 -11.39
CA SER A 94 4.78 -22.71 -11.43
C SER A 94 4.34 -23.94 -10.62
N ARG A 95 4.62 -25.13 -11.17
CA ARG A 95 4.37 -26.41 -10.50
C ARG A 95 5.16 -26.52 -9.19
N GLY A 96 6.41 -26.05 -9.17
CA GLY A 96 7.25 -26.05 -7.97
C GLY A 96 6.58 -25.34 -6.79
N ARG A 97 6.00 -24.14 -7.01
CA ARG A 97 5.28 -23.41 -5.95
C ARG A 97 4.06 -24.16 -5.45
N PHE A 98 3.36 -24.92 -6.31
CA PHE A 98 2.24 -25.76 -5.86
C PHE A 98 2.73 -26.83 -4.88
N LEU A 99 3.83 -27.51 -5.20
CA LEU A 99 4.40 -28.59 -4.38
C LEU A 99 4.94 -28.09 -3.04
N GLU A 100 5.38 -26.84 -2.97
CA GLU A 100 5.84 -26.19 -1.74
C GLU A 100 4.70 -25.78 -0.79
N ARG A 101 3.45 -25.67 -1.26
CA ARG A 101 2.33 -25.20 -0.41
C ARG A 101 2.05 -26.16 0.74
N ASP A 102 1.80 -25.62 1.92
CA ASP A 102 1.46 -26.39 3.12
C ASP A 102 0.01 -26.12 3.58
N VAL A 103 -0.45 -26.84 4.60
CA VAL A 103 -1.79 -26.66 5.16
C VAL A 103 -1.97 -25.26 5.76
N LYS A 104 -0.90 -24.63 6.26
CA LYS A 104 -0.97 -23.24 6.77
C LYS A 104 -1.29 -22.27 5.65
N TRP A 105 -0.64 -22.41 4.49
CA TRP A 105 -0.92 -21.61 3.31
C TRP A 105 -2.36 -21.81 2.84
N CYS A 106 -2.86 -23.05 2.82
CA CYS A 106 -4.24 -23.33 2.44
C CYS A 106 -5.23 -22.62 3.38
N ARG A 107 -5.02 -22.73 4.70
CA ARG A 107 -5.85 -22.04 5.70
C ARG A 107 -5.79 -20.51 5.57
N LYS A 108 -4.62 -19.93 5.34
CA LYS A 108 -4.45 -18.47 5.10
C LYS A 108 -5.28 -18.00 3.89
N ASN A 109 -5.48 -18.87 2.90
CA ASN A 109 -6.25 -18.58 1.70
C ASN A 109 -7.70 -19.09 1.74
N ASN A 110 -8.22 -19.41 2.93
CA ASN A 110 -9.59 -19.93 3.13
C ASN A 110 -9.89 -21.22 2.36
N ILE A 111 -8.87 -22.05 2.14
CA ILE A 111 -8.99 -23.37 1.50
C ILE A 111 -9.01 -24.43 2.62
N PRO A 112 -10.12 -25.18 2.78
CA PRO A 112 -10.19 -26.24 3.79
C PRO A 112 -9.26 -27.38 3.39
N ALA A 113 -8.16 -27.54 4.13
CA ALA A 113 -7.13 -28.53 3.85
C ALA A 113 -6.75 -29.37 5.06
N ASP A 114 -6.51 -30.65 4.81
CA ASP A 114 -5.94 -31.64 5.70
C ASP A 114 -4.68 -32.25 5.08
N ASN A 115 -3.75 -32.72 5.92
CA ASN A 115 -2.45 -33.21 5.46
C ASN A 115 -2.59 -34.37 4.46
N LYS A 116 -3.51 -35.32 4.71
CA LYS A 116 -3.68 -36.51 3.88
C LYS A 116 -4.15 -36.16 2.47
N ASN A 117 -5.16 -35.30 2.35
CA ASN A 117 -5.65 -34.87 1.04
C ASN A 117 -4.65 -33.96 0.32
N LEU A 118 -3.89 -33.14 1.06
CA LEU A 118 -2.85 -32.30 0.48
C LEU A 118 -1.69 -33.14 -0.10
N GLU A 119 -1.26 -34.19 0.60
CA GLU A 119 -0.24 -35.13 0.10
C GLU A 119 -0.71 -35.80 -1.20
N ARG A 120 -1.96 -36.28 -1.25
CA ARG A 120 -2.54 -36.86 -2.48
C ARG A 120 -2.60 -35.85 -3.64
N ALA A 121 -2.97 -34.60 -3.35
CA ALA A 121 -2.97 -33.53 -4.34
C ALA A 121 -1.55 -33.28 -4.89
N LYS A 122 -0.54 -33.25 -4.01
CA LYS A 122 0.87 -33.09 -4.39
C LYS A 122 1.40 -34.27 -5.18
N GLU A 123 1.05 -35.50 -4.82
CA GLU A 123 1.43 -36.69 -5.58
C GLU A 123 0.83 -36.67 -6.99
N PHE A 124 -0.42 -36.23 -7.13
CA PHE A 124 -1.07 -36.10 -8.42
C PHE A 124 -0.38 -35.03 -9.29
N VAL A 125 -0.20 -33.82 -8.77
CA VAL A 125 0.46 -32.72 -9.50
C VAL A 125 1.94 -33.01 -9.74
N GLY A 126 2.59 -33.76 -8.85
CA GLY A 126 3.98 -34.19 -8.99
C GLY A 126 4.21 -35.12 -10.18
N LYS A 127 3.18 -35.83 -10.64
CA LYS A 127 3.23 -36.68 -11.85
C LYS A 127 3.07 -35.88 -13.15
N MET A 128 2.55 -34.65 -13.09
CA MET A 128 2.42 -33.78 -14.26
C MET A 128 3.78 -33.17 -14.62
N THR A 129 4.00 -32.93 -15.91
CA THR A 129 5.14 -32.14 -16.37
C THR A 129 4.92 -30.64 -16.11
N ASP A 130 6.01 -29.87 -16.03
CA ASP A 130 5.92 -28.42 -15.86
C ASP A 130 5.17 -27.75 -17.02
N GLN A 131 5.31 -28.29 -18.24
CA GLN A 131 4.62 -27.78 -19.44
C GLN A 131 3.12 -28.04 -19.39
N GLU A 132 2.69 -29.26 -19.04
CA GLU A 132 1.26 -29.60 -18.93
C GLU A 132 0.57 -28.78 -17.84
N TYR A 133 1.22 -28.63 -16.67
CA TYR A 133 0.69 -27.82 -15.57
C TYR A 133 0.56 -26.35 -16.00
N ARG A 134 1.59 -25.79 -16.64
CA ARG A 134 1.59 -24.40 -17.08
C ARG A 134 0.53 -24.13 -18.14
N ALA A 135 0.42 -25.01 -19.14
CA ALA A 135 -0.55 -24.90 -20.22
C ALA A 135 -1.99 -24.96 -19.71
N LEU A 136 -2.28 -25.85 -18.73
CA LEU A 136 -3.60 -25.94 -18.11
C LEU A 136 -3.98 -24.63 -17.39
N LEU A 137 -3.03 -24.02 -16.68
CA LEU A 137 -3.27 -22.74 -16.02
C LEU A 137 -3.37 -21.57 -17.00
N ASP A 138 -2.63 -21.58 -18.11
CA ASP A 138 -2.77 -20.57 -19.17
C ASP A 138 -4.13 -20.67 -19.86
N GLU A 139 -4.60 -21.88 -20.18
CA GLU A 139 -5.96 -22.11 -20.71
C GLU A 139 -7.03 -21.61 -19.73
N SER A 140 -6.85 -21.90 -18.44
CA SER A 140 -7.76 -21.44 -17.39
C SER A 140 -7.74 -19.92 -17.21
N ALA A 141 -6.58 -19.27 -17.43
CA ALA A 141 -6.44 -17.82 -17.33
C ALA A 141 -7.09 -17.13 -18.53
N ASP A 142 -6.92 -17.67 -19.73
CA ASP A 142 -7.59 -17.20 -20.95
C ASP A 142 -9.12 -17.31 -20.84
N LEU A 143 -9.61 -18.44 -20.29
CA LEU A 143 -11.03 -18.62 -20.01
C LEU A 143 -11.58 -17.53 -19.08
N ARG A 144 -10.80 -17.17 -18.05
CA ARG A 144 -11.19 -16.13 -17.08
C ARG A 144 -11.18 -14.74 -17.69
N MET A 145 -10.13 -14.39 -18.43
CA MET A 145 -9.86 -13.00 -18.86
C MET A 145 -10.49 -12.65 -20.20
N ASN A 146 -10.59 -13.60 -21.14
CA ASN A 146 -10.93 -13.30 -22.53
C ASN A 146 -12.25 -13.93 -22.98
N GLN A 147 -12.65 -15.06 -22.38
CA GLN A 147 -13.83 -15.82 -22.82
C GLN A 147 -15.06 -15.60 -21.94
N LEU A 148 -14.88 -14.92 -20.80
CA LEU A 148 -15.94 -14.71 -19.82
C LEU A 148 -16.69 -13.41 -20.12
N SER A 149 -17.95 -13.51 -20.56
CA SER A 149 -18.79 -12.35 -20.83
C SER A 149 -20.02 -12.33 -19.92
N TYR A 150 -20.31 -11.17 -19.32
CA TYR A 150 -21.48 -10.94 -18.48
C TYR A 150 -22.81 -11.31 -19.19
N GLU A 151 -22.90 -11.04 -20.49
CA GLU A 151 -24.13 -11.23 -21.29
C GLU A 151 -24.46 -12.70 -21.50
N GLN A 152 -23.46 -13.58 -21.43
CA GLN A 152 -23.59 -15.02 -21.65
C GLN A 152 -23.84 -15.81 -20.36
N LEU A 153 -23.89 -15.13 -19.20
CA LEU A 153 -24.14 -15.77 -17.92
C LEU A 153 -25.60 -16.19 -17.76
N LYS A 154 -25.79 -17.28 -17.01
CA LYS A 154 -27.12 -17.67 -16.49
C LYS A 154 -27.54 -16.71 -15.38
N ASP A 155 -28.84 -16.61 -15.13
CA ASP A 155 -29.38 -15.63 -14.18
C ASP A 155 -28.83 -15.80 -12.74
N ASP A 156 -28.60 -17.05 -12.28
CA ASP A 156 -27.95 -17.32 -10.99
C ASP A 156 -26.49 -16.84 -10.92
N ASP A 157 -25.77 -16.87 -12.05
CA ASP A 157 -24.38 -16.44 -12.14
C ASP A 157 -24.27 -14.91 -12.34
N LYS A 158 -25.32 -14.25 -12.86
CA LYS A 158 -25.39 -12.79 -12.99
C LYS A 158 -25.41 -12.09 -11.64
N GLU A 159 -26.13 -12.62 -10.65
CA GLU A 159 -26.16 -12.02 -9.30
C GLU A 159 -24.76 -11.99 -8.66
N ALA A 160 -23.97 -13.06 -8.87
CA ALA A 160 -22.58 -13.10 -8.40
C ALA A 160 -21.68 -12.11 -9.15
N ALA A 161 -21.90 -11.93 -10.46
CA ALA A 161 -21.21 -10.94 -11.27
C ALA A 161 -21.59 -9.50 -10.86
N ASP A 162 -22.87 -9.22 -10.60
CA ASP A 162 -23.38 -7.93 -10.14
C ASP A 162 -22.77 -7.53 -8.80
N ASN A 163 -22.64 -8.48 -7.87
CA ASN A 163 -21.92 -8.27 -6.61
C ASN A 163 -20.43 -7.95 -6.84
N GLY A 164 -19.78 -8.59 -7.81
CA GLY A 164 -18.40 -8.29 -8.21
C GLY A 164 -18.26 -6.89 -8.80
N ILE A 165 -19.18 -6.51 -9.67
CA ILE A 165 -19.27 -5.18 -10.29
C ILE A 165 -19.47 -4.11 -9.22
N TRP A 166 -20.38 -4.32 -8.27
CA TRP A 166 -20.62 -3.39 -7.16
C TRP A 166 -19.34 -3.14 -6.35
N LYS A 167 -18.64 -4.21 -5.96
CA LYS A 167 -17.37 -4.11 -5.23
C LYS A 167 -16.33 -3.29 -6.02
N LEU A 168 -16.23 -3.52 -7.33
CA LEU A 168 -15.33 -2.79 -8.21
C LEU A 168 -15.70 -1.30 -8.30
N GLN A 169 -16.98 -0.99 -8.48
CA GLN A 169 -17.47 0.40 -8.57
C GLN A 169 -17.15 1.18 -7.30
N VAL A 170 -17.43 0.61 -6.13
CA VAL A 170 -17.12 1.27 -4.87
C VAL A 170 -15.61 1.39 -4.67
N ALA A 171 -14.81 0.38 -5.00
CA ALA A 171 -13.35 0.45 -4.91
C ALA A 171 -12.77 1.58 -5.77
N LEU A 172 -13.28 1.76 -6.99
CA LEU A 172 -12.91 2.88 -7.85
C LEU A 172 -13.39 4.23 -7.30
N GLY A 173 -14.58 4.27 -6.69
CA GLY A 173 -15.08 5.46 -6.00
C GLY A 173 -14.20 5.87 -4.82
N ILE A 174 -13.78 4.90 -4.00
CA ILE A 174 -12.83 5.09 -2.91
C ILE A 174 -11.49 5.60 -3.45
N LEU A 175 -10.97 4.99 -4.52
CA LEU A 175 -9.72 5.40 -5.15
C LEU A 175 -9.79 6.87 -5.59
N LEU A 176 -10.87 7.24 -6.29
CA LEU A 176 -11.10 8.61 -6.75
C LEU A 176 -11.18 9.57 -5.55
N PHE A 177 -11.95 9.22 -4.52
CA PHE A 177 -12.06 9.99 -3.28
C PHE A 177 -10.68 10.25 -2.64
N VAL A 178 -9.86 9.21 -2.49
CA VAL A 178 -8.52 9.30 -1.90
C VAL A 178 -7.60 10.18 -2.74
N VAL A 179 -7.54 9.97 -4.06
CA VAL A 179 -6.68 10.73 -4.98
C VAL A 179 -7.03 12.22 -4.94
N VAL A 180 -8.32 12.55 -5.03
CA VAL A 180 -8.77 13.95 -4.98
C VAL A 180 -8.48 14.57 -3.62
N CYS A 181 -8.74 13.86 -2.52
CA CYS A 181 -8.38 14.33 -1.17
C CYS A 181 -6.86 14.58 -1.02
N PHE A 182 -6.02 13.72 -1.60
CA PHE A 182 -4.56 13.85 -1.53
C PHE A 182 -4.05 15.04 -2.35
N LEU A 183 -4.57 15.23 -3.56
CA LEU A 183 -4.18 16.35 -4.43
C LEU A 183 -4.61 17.70 -3.86
N THR A 184 -5.78 17.74 -3.22
CA THR A 184 -6.35 18.98 -2.69
C THR A 184 -5.96 19.26 -1.24
N ALA A 185 -5.46 18.25 -0.51
CA ALA A 185 -5.22 18.31 0.93
C ALA A 185 -6.39 18.91 1.73
N CYS A 186 -7.63 18.67 1.29
CA CYS A 186 -8.83 19.29 1.85
C CYS A 186 -9.17 18.82 3.27
N ILE A 187 -8.71 17.62 3.65
CA ILE A 187 -8.79 17.07 5.00
C ILE A 187 -7.46 16.43 5.39
N PRO A 188 -7.15 16.25 6.69
CA PRO A 188 -5.94 15.57 7.12
C PRO A 188 -5.88 14.12 6.60
N LEU A 189 -4.69 13.65 6.23
CA LEU A 189 -4.49 12.29 5.70
C LEU A 189 -5.06 11.17 6.60
N PRO A 190 -4.94 11.22 7.95
CA PRO A 190 -5.59 10.23 8.82
C PRO A 190 -7.12 10.23 8.72
N ALA A 191 -7.73 11.40 8.47
CA ALA A 191 -9.16 11.51 8.26
C ALA A 191 -9.58 10.88 6.91
N VAL A 192 -8.75 11.06 5.86
CA VAL A 192 -8.96 10.35 4.58
C VAL A 192 -8.97 8.85 4.80
N ALA A 193 -7.95 8.32 5.49
CA ALA A 193 -7.87 6.89 5.80
C ALA A 193 -9.11 6.41 6.57
N PHE A 194 -9.54 7.14 7.60
CA PHE A 194 -10.75 6.81 8.35
C PHE A 194 -12.01 6.80 7.47
N CYS A 195 -12.19 7.79 6.58
CA CYS A 195 -13.29 7.83 5.63
C CYS A 195 -13.28 6.61 4.70
N VAL A 196 -12.11 6.14 4.24
CA VAL A 196 -12.00 4.92 3.42
C VAL A 196 -12.61 3.72 4.14
N GLY A 197 -12.25 3.50 5.41
CA GLY A 197 -12.82 2.40 6.19
C GLY A 197 -14.32 2.54 6.41
N LEU A 198 -14.80 3.76 6.68
CA LEU A 198 -16.23 4.02 6.84
C LEU A 198 -17.00 3.73 5.55
N ILE A 199 -16.51 4.21 4.39
CA ILE A 199 -17.12 3.95 3.08
C ILE A 199 -17.14 2.44 2.80
N ALA A 200 -16.03 1.74 3.03
CA ALA A 200 -15.92 0.30 2.79
C ALA A 200 -16.93 -0.54 3.62
N VAL A 201 -17.17 -0.15 4.87
CA VAL A 201 -18.15 -0.82 5.74
C VAL A 201 -19.58 -0.43 5.38
N LEU A 202 -19.86 0.85 5.12
CA LEU A 202 -21.21 1.33 4.76
C LEU A 202 -21.70 0.76 3.42
N THR A 203 -20.79 0.54 2.48
CA THR A 203 -21.10 -0.05 1.16
C THR A 203 -21.11 -1.58 1.17
N GLY A 204 -20.75 -2.22 2.29
CA GLY A 204 -20.80 -3.66 2.48
C GLY A 204 -19.70 -4.46 1.76
N ILE A 205 -18.66 -3.81 1.22
CA ILE A 205 -17.54 -4.54 0.61
C ILE A 205 -16.73 -5.30 1.66
N VAL A 206 -16.57 -4.68 2.83
CA VAL A 206 -15.77 -5.21 3.94
C VAL A 206 -16.67 -5.43 5.15
N GLY A 207 -16.53 -6.59 5.80
CA GLY A 207 -17.23 -6.89 7.05
C GLY A 207 -16.86 -5.92 8.17
N ARG A 208 -17.81 -5.67 9.07
CA ARG A 208 -17.59 -4.81 10.25
C ARG A 208 -16.50 -5.35 11.17
N GLU A 209 -16.34 -6.67 11.22
CA GLU A 209 -15.33 -7.34 12.03
C GLU A 209 -13.95 -7.33 11.35
N ASP A 210 -13.94 -7.37 10.01
CA ASP A 210 -12.71 -7.45 9.21
C ASP A 210 -12.00 -6.10 9.06
N ILE A 211 -12.75 -4.99 9.11
CA ILE A 211 -12.18 -3.66 8.84
C ILE A 211 -11.11 -3.27 9.87
N ALA A 212 -11.29 -3.65 11.14
CA ALA A 212 -10.33 -3.34 12.19
C ALA A 212 -8.99 -4.05 11.94
N GLY A 213 -9.04 -5.28 11.44
CA GLY A 213 -7.84 -6.04 11.04
C GLY A 213 -7.06 -5.37 9.92
N MET A 214 -7.72 -4.66 8.99
CA MET A 214 -7.04 -3.93 7.91
C MET A 214 -6.18 -2.77 8.41
N TYR A 215 -6.59 -2.10 9.50
CA TYR A 215 -5.79 -1.05 10.12
C TYR A 215 -4.67 -1.59 11.03
N TRP A 216 -4.69 -2.87 11.34
CA TRP A 216 -3.82 -3.50 12.34
C TRP A 216 -2.80 -4.45 11.71
N SER A 217 -2.15 -4.02 10.62
CA SER A 217 -1.14 -4.83 9.93
C SER A 217 0.23 -4.77 10.61
N ASP A 218 1.05 -5.79 10.37
CA ASP A 218 2.44 -5.87 10.84
C ASP A 218 3.26 -4.65 10.41
N SER A 219 2.99 -4.12 9.21
CA SER A 219 3.64 -2.94 8.66
C SER A 219 3.35 -1.69 9.50
N VAL A 220 2.11 -1.53 9.95
CA VAL A 220 1.71 -0.41 10.81
C VAL A 220 2.39 -0.50 12.17
N TRP A 221 2.44 -1.70 12.76
CA TRP A 221 3.16 -1.95 14.02
C TRP A 221 4.65 -1.65 13.91
N PHE A 222 5.27 -2.07 12.82
CA PHE A 222 6.68 -1.83 12.57
C PHE A 222 6.98 -0.33 12.43
N ILE A 223 6.18 0.41 11.65
CA ILE A 223 6.30 1.87 11.52
C ILE A 223 6.08 2.57 12.86
N MET A 224 5.08 2.13 13.64
CA MET A 224 4.82 2.68 14.96
C MET A 224 6.03 2.48 15.89
N GLY A 225 6.57 1.25 15.95
CA GLY A 225 7.75 0.92 16.75
C GLY A 225 8.99 1.69 16.33
N SER A 226 9.25 1.83 15.03
CA SER A 226 10.40 2.60 14.52
C SER A 226 10.29 4.08 14.87
N LEU A 227 9.11 4.68 14.76
CA LEU A 227 8.87 6.07 15.14
C LEU A 227 8.99 6.30 16.66
N MET A 228 8.53 5.35 17.48
CA MET A 228 8.71 5.39 18.93
C MET A 228 10.20 5.34 19.30
N PHE A 229 10.95 4.43 18.68
CA PHE A 229 12.40 4.32 18.87
C PHE A 229 13.12 5.60 18.43
N ALA A 230 12.81 6.13 17.25
CA ALA A 230 13.36 7.39 16.76
C ALA A 230 13.08 8.54 17.74
N THR A 231 11.85 8.63 18.27
CA THR A 231 11.48 9.65 19.25
C THR A 231 12.26 9.49 20.56
N ALA A 232 12.44 8.27 21.05
CA ALA A 232 13.25 8.00 22.24
C ALA A 232 14.73 8.35 22.02
N PHE A 233 15.28 8.05 20.84
CA PHE A 233 16.64 8.38 20.45
C PHE A 233 16.90 9.90 20.47
N VAL A 234 15.96 10.68 19.93
CA VAL A 234 16.00 12.16 19.97
C VAL A 234 15.82 12.69 21.39
N LYS A 235 14.88 12.13 22.16
CA LYS A 235 14.58 12.58 23.52
C LYS A 235 15.74 12.34 24.49
N THR A 236 16.52 11.28 24.30
CA THR A 236 17.71 10.96 25.10
C THR A 236 18.95 11.79 24.73
N GLY A 237 18.89 12.55 23.62
CA GLY A 237 20.00 13.38 23.16
C GLY A 237 21.17 12.58 22.58
N VAL A 238 20.96 11.29 22.27
CA VAL A 238 21.99 10.44 21.64
C VAL A 238 22.32 10.96 20.24
N ASP A 239 21.31 11.43 19.51
CA ASP A 239 21.43 12.17 18.25
C ASP A 239 22.39 13.37 18.38
N LYS A 240 22.23 14.20 19.40
CA LYS A 240 23.09 15.38 19.65
C LYS A 240 24.51 14.99 20.01
N ARG A 241 24.68 13.95 20.85
CA ARG A 241 26.01 13.44 21.23
C ARG A 241 26.75 12.87 20.03
N LEU A 242 26.05 12.13 19.16
CA LEU A 242 26.60 11.60 17.92
C LEU A 242 27.06 12.75 17.02
N CYS A 243 26.18 13.75 16.79
CA CYS A 243 26.53 14.95 16.03
C CYS A 243 27.77 15.65 16.61
N MET A 244 27.79 15.91 17.93
CA MET A 244 28.94 16.57 18.57
C MET A 244 30.24 15.77 18.47
N MET A 245 30.19 14.44 18.64
CA MET A 245 31.37 13.59 18.47
C MET A 245 31.94 13.72 17.05
N LEU A 246 31.08 13.70 16.05
CA LEU A 246 31.49 13.77 14.64
C LEU A 246 32.04 15.15 14.29
N PHE A 247 31.36 16.23 14.71
CA PHE A 247 31.82 17.60 14.48
C PHE A 247 33.07 17.96 15.30
N SER A 248 33.26 17.40 16.50
CA SER A 248 34.45 17.67 17.33
C SER A 248 35.76 17.18 16.71
N ARG A 249 35.70 16.22 15.78
CA ARG A 249 36.88 15.68 15.08
C ARG A 249 37.27 16.45 13.83
N LEU A 250 36.52 17.51 13.49
CA LEU A 250 36.67 18.26 12.25
C LEU A 250 37.28 19.63 12.51
N ALA A 251 38.62 19.66 12.51
CA ALA A 251 39.37 20.90 12.44
C ALA A 251 39.31 21.45 10.99
N PHE A 252 38.58 22.56 10.82
CA PHE A 252 38.49 23.42 9.63
C PHE A 252 38.17 22.76 8.28
N PRO A 253 36.89 22.55 7.92
CA PRO A 253 36.55 22.07 6.59
C PRO A 253 36.08 23.18 5.66
N LYS A 254 36.49 23.09 4.39
CA LYS A 254 35.87 23.77 3.25
C LYS A 254 34.37 23.48 3.21
N THR A 255 33.56 24.40 2.66
CA THR A 255 32.09 24.27 2.57
C THR A 255 31.62 22.93 1.98
N SER A 256 32.35 22.42 0.99
CA SER A 256 32.07 21.11 0.36
C SER A 256 32.20 19.92 1.32
N ILE A 257 33.16 19.96 2.25
CA ILE A 257 33.37 18.89 3.23
C ILE A 257 32.23 18.92 4.25
N ILE A 258 31.78 20.11 4.67
CA ILE A 258 30.65 20.27 5.59
C ILE A 258 29.38 19.65 5.00
N VAL A 259 29.08 19.97 3.74
CA VAL A 259 27.94 19.37 3.01
C VAL A 259 28.06 17.85 2.92
N LEU A 260 29.25 17.35 2.58
CA LEU A 260 29.50 15.90 2.51
C LEU A 260 29.31 15.21 3.86
N ILE A 261 29.72 15.85 4.97
CA ILE A 261 29.48 15.33 6.32
C ILE A 261 28.00 15.28 6.62
N PHE A 262 27.23 16.34 6.35
CA PHE A 262 25.79 16.32 6.56
C PHE A 262 25.14 15.17 5.80
N ILE A 263 25.47 14.98 4.52
CA ILE A 263 24.93 13.87 3.72
C ILE A 263 25.36 12.51 4.29
N THR A 264 26.64 12.33 4.58
CA THR A 264 27.20 11.06 5.09
C THR A 264 26.62 10.68 6.46
N LEU A 265 26.19 11.65 7.26
CA LEU A 265 25.54 11.41 8.55
C LEU A 265 24.04 11.21 8.41
N MET A 266 23.37 12.09 7.68
CA MET A 266 21.91 12.09 7.58
C MET A 266 21.39 10.93 6.74
N ALA A 267 22.11 10.49 5.70
CA ALA A 267 21.70 9.37 4.86
C ALA A 267 21.57 8.05 5.66
N PRO A 268 22.59 7.54 6.36
CA PRO A 268 22.42 6.31 7.14
C PRO A 268 21.45 6.48 8.32
N LEU A 269 21.33 7.68 8.89
CA LEU A 269 20.35 7.93 9.95
C LEU A 269 18.90 7.95 9.42
N SER A 270 18.67 8.32 8.15
CA SER A 270 17.35 8.31 7.50
C SER A 270 16.73 6.90 7.45
N SER A 271 17.56 5.87 7.44
CA SER A 271 17.10 4.47 7.57
C SER A 271 16.37 4.17 8.89
N PHE A 272 16.53 4.98 9.94
CA PHE A 272 15.96 4.74 11.26
C PHE A 272 15.06 5.87 11.77
N ILE A 273 15.29 7.09 11.30
CA ILE A 273 14.60 8.30 11.74
C ILE A 273 13.94 8.92 10.52
N SER A 274 12.70 9.40 10.66
CA SER A 274 11.99 10.04 9.55
C SER A 274 12.73 11.26 9.02
N ASP A 275 12.72 11.45 7.70
CA ASP A 275 13.44 12.53 7.01
C ASP A 275 13.11 13.92 7.58
N HIS A 276 11.82 14.14 7.90
CA HIS A 276 11.36 15.39 8.51
C HIS A 276 11.94 15.62 9.92
N ALA A 277 12.08 14.56 10.72
CA ALA A 277 12.69 14.66 12.05
C ALA A 277 14.19 14.91 11.95
N LEU A 278 14.90 14.25 11.03
CA LEU A 278 16.32 14.52 10.78
C LEU A 278 16.58 15.95 10.34
N ALA A 279 15.80 16.46 9.39
CA ALA A 279 15.91 17.85 8.98
C ALA A 279 15.75 18.80 10.18
N ALA A 280 14.78 18.56 11.07
CA ALA A 280 14.55 19.38 12.25
C ALA A 280 15.69 19.30 13.29
N ILE A 281 16.30 18.13 13.48
CA ILE A 281 17.42 17.93 14.43
C ILE A 281 18.69 18.65 13.96
N PHE A 282 19.00 18.56 12.67
CA PHE A 282 20.22 19.13 12.10
C PHE A 282 20.08 20.62 11.76
N LEU A 283 18.85 21.14 11.59
CA LEU A 283 18.61 22.55 11.29
C LEU A 283 19.27 23.52 12.30
N PRO A 284 19.15 23.36 13.63
CA PRO A 284 19.89 24.18 14.59
C PRO A 284 21.41 24.15 14.40
N VAL A 285 21.97 23.00 14.02
CA VAL A 285 23.42 22.84 13.77
C VAL A 285 23.82 23.61 12.50
N GLY A 286 23.02 23.48 11.43
CA GLY A 286 23.22 24.25 10.20
C GLY A 286 23.11 25.77 10.42
N LEU A 287 22.17 26.21 11.26
CA LEU A 287 22.03 27.61 11.66
C LEU A 287 23.24 28.11 12.47
N MET A 288 23.80 27.29 13.36
CA MET A 288 25.03 27.66 14.09
C MET A 288 26.23 27.81 13.13
N LEU A 289 26.40 26.89 12.19
CA LEU A 289 27.46 26.98 11.19
C LEU A 289 27.29 28.22 10.29
N PHE A 290 26.07 28.51 9.85
CA PHE A 290 25.75 29.70 9.06
C PHE A 290 26.10 31.00 9.79
N ARG A 291 25.73 31.11 11.08
CA ARG A 291 26.01 32.30 11.90
C ARG A 291 27.51 32.46 12.18
N ASN A 292 28.22 31.37 12.46
CA ASN A 292 29.66 31.41 12.74
C ASN A 292 30.51 31.66 11.48
N ALA A 293 29.99 31.33 10.29
CA ALA A 293 30.64 31.65 9.03
C ALA A 293 30.54 33.14 8.66
N THR A 294 29.59 33.88 9.24
CA THR A 294 29.41 35.32 9.00
C THR A 294 30.32 36.12 9.94
N LYS A 295 31.22 36.95 9.41
CA LYS A 295 32.07 37.79 10.24
C LYS A 295 31.26 38.94 10.86
N PRO A 296 31.63 39.44 12.06
CA PRO A 296 30.98 40.60 12.65
C PRO A 296 31.09 41.82 11.72
N GLY A 297 29.95 42.34 11.23
CA GLY A 297 29.88 43.52 10.37
C GLY A 297 29.80 43.25 8.86
N GLU A 298 29.87 41.99 8.41
CA GLU A 298 29.60 41.60 7.02
C GLU A 298 28.15 41.13 6.85
N GLU A 299 27.58 41.32 5.64
CA GLU A 299 26.28 40.74 5.32
C GLU A 299 26.35 39.21 5.27
N PRO A 300 25.34 38.48 5.78
CA PRO A 300 25.34 37.02 5.74
C PRO A 300 25.28 36.49 4.30
N ASP A 301 26.16 35.54 3.96
CA ASP A 301 26.11 34.86 2.66
C ASP A 301 24.88 33.94 2.57
N MET A 302 23.80 34.46 1.98
CA MET A 302 22.54 33.73 1.84
C MET A 302 22.66 32.48 0.95
N GLU A 303 23.65 32.38 0.06
CA GLU A 303 23.87 31.19 -0.76
C GLU A 303 24.36 30.01 0.08
N LEU A 304 25.25 30.26 1.04
CA LEU A 304 25.65 29.26 2.03
C LEU A 304 24.46 28.78 2.87
N GLY A 305 23.58 29.69 3.29
CA GLY A 305 22.37 29.35 4.04
C GLY A 305 21.44 28.43 3.23
N LYS A 306 21.17 28.79 1.97
CA LYS A 306 20.37 27.96 1.06
C LYS A 306 21.00 26.58 0.83
N LEU A 307 22.31 26.53 0.61
CA LEU A 307 23.06 25.28 0.42
C LEU A 307 22.92 24.36 1.63
N LEU A 308 23.11 24.87 2.85
CA LEU A 308 23.00 24.07 4.08
C LEU A 308 21.57 23.57 4.29
N VAL A 309 20.57 24.43 4.11
CA VAL A 309 19.16 24.05 4.27
C VAL A 309 18.73 23.02 3.23
N LEU A 310 19.11 23.20 1.95
CA LEU A 310 18.85 22.22 0.89
C LEU A 310 19.56 20.89 1.16
N THR A 311 20.80 20.92 1.65
CA THR A 311 21.54 19.71 2.02
C THR A 311 20.84 18.97 3.15
N MET A 312 20.36 19.65 4.19
CA MET A 312 19.66 19.02 5.30
C MET A 312 18.26 18.53 4.92
N ALA A 313 17.59 19.20 3.98
CA ALA A 313 16.28 18.78 3.48
C ALA A 313 16.35 17.59 2.52
N MET A 314 17.38 17.55 1.65
CA MET A 314 17.50 16.52 0.60
C MET A 314 18.44 15.37 0.99
N GLY A 315 19.41 15.60 1.88
CA GLY A 315 20.39 14.60 2.31
C GLY A 315 19.77 13.31 2.88
N PRO A 316 18.76 13.37 3.77
CA PRO A 316 18.06 12.19 4.25
C PRO A 316 17.49 11.31 3.13
N ASN A 317 16.94 11.91 2.07
CA ASN A 317 16.32 11.17 0.95
C ASN A 317 17.29 10.22 0.23
N VAL A 318 18.61 10.45 0.33
CA VAL A 318 19.62 9.58 -0.29
C VAL A 318 19.72 8.23 0.43
N GLY A 319 19.50 8.18 1.74
CA GLY A 319 19.72 6.98 2.53
C GLY A 319 18.45 6.22 2.94
N GLY A 320 17.27 6.83 2.84
CA GLY A 320 16.00 6.22 3.23
C GLY A 320 15.63 4.91 2.51
N PHE A 321 16.32 4.55 1.41
CA PHE A 321 16.12 3.28 0.69
C PHE A 321 16.77 2.07 1.39
N GLY A 322 17.73 2.30 2.30
CA GLY A 322 18.61 1.24 2.81
C GLY A 322 18.01 0.33 3.88
N ALA A 323 16.89 0.71 4.50
CA ALA A 323 16.26 -0.07 5.56
C ALA A 323 14.73 -0.08 5.46
N PRO A 324 14.06 -1.17 5.91
CA PRO A 324 12.60 -1.22 6.02
C PRO A 324 12.06 -0.04 6.83
N SER A 325 12.76 0.36 7.90
CA SER A 325 12.36 1.46 8.80
C SER A 325 12.56 2.86 8.23
N GLY A 326 13.27 3.02 7.11
CA GLY A 326 13.62 4.34 6.58
C GLY A 326 12.45 5.10 5.98
N GLY A 327 11.39 4.40 5.58
CA GLY A 327 10.17 5.05 5.14
C GLY A 327 9.00 4.08 5.05
N ALA A 328 7.78 4.60 5.26
CA ALA A 328 6.55 3.81 5.15
C ALA A 328 6.44 3.07 3.81
N ARG A 329 6.97 3.67 2.73
CA ARG A 329 7.02 3.07 1.39
C ARG A 329 7.77 1.75 1.35
N ASN A 330 8.88 1.61 2.07
CA ASN A 330 9.72 0.40 2.04
C ASN A 330 8.98 -0.77 2.70
N VAL A 331 8.38 -0.54 3.87
CA VAL A 331 7.61 -1.56 4.59
C VAL A 331 6.40 -1.99 3.76
N ILE A 332 5.67 -1.02 3.19
CA ILE A 332 4.51 -1.30 2.33
C ILE A 332 4.93 -2.13 1.12
N LEU A 333 6.05 -1.78 0.45
CA LEU A 333 6.54 -2.53 -0.69
C LEU A 333 6.95 -3.96 -0.30
N ILE A 334 7.64 -4.15 0.82
CA ILE A 334 7.99 -5.48 1.34
C ILE A 334 6.72 -6.30 1.58
N THR A 335 5.69 -5.72 2.20
CA THR A 335 4.40 -6.39 2.40
C THR A 335 3.74 -6.77 1.07
N TYR A 336 3.71 -5.88 0.08
CA TYR A 336 3.18 -6.20 -1.24
C TYR A 336 3.98 -7.30 -1.95
N LEU A 337 5.32 -7.27 -1.87
CA LEU A 337 6.18 -8.31 -2.45
C LEU A 337 5.93 -9.67 -1.79
N GLN A 338 5.76 -9.68 -0.47
CA GLN A 338 5.47 -10.88 0.30
C GLN A 338 4.05 -11.42 -0.01
N ASP A 339 3.04 -10.55 -0.13
CA ASP A 339 1.67 -10.94 -0.38
C ASP A 339 1.44 -11.41 -1.84
N MET A 340 2.07 -10.75 -2.81
CA MET A 340 1.91 -11.07 -4.24
C MET A 340 2.85 -12.17 -4.71
N PHE A 341 4.13 -12.12 -4.30
CA PHE A 341 5.17 -12.99 -4.84
C PHE A 341 5.75 -13.97 -3.81
N GLY A 342 5.43 -13.80 -2.52
CA GLY A 342 6.01 -14.60 -1.44
C GLY A 342 7.49 -14.33 -1.18
N LEU A 343 7.97 -13.15 -1.58
CA LEU A 343 9.36 -12.71 -1.45
C LEU A 343 9.63 -11.93 -0.17
#